data_AF-A0A382XL50-F1
#
_entry.id   AF-A0A382XL50-F1
#
_cell.length_a   1.000
_cell.length_b   1.000
_cell.length_c   1.000
_cell.angle_alpha   90.00
_cell.angle_beta   90.00
_cell.angle_gamma   90.00
#
_symmetry.space_group_name_H-M   'P 1'
#
loop_
_entity.id
_entity.type
_entity.pdbx_description
1 polymer ?
#
loop_
_entity_poly.entity_id
_entity_poly.type
_entity_poly.pdbx_seq_one_letter_code
_entity_poly.pdbx_strand_id
1 'polypeptide(L)'
;SSIQPAVEILRRKKVPFSLFHCTSMYPTPYEKVRLGALLDLQEAFPDAVLGLSDHSIGNYTCFGAIPFGARILEKHFTSDLSWDGPDIPISIAPSELQELITGSLAIYKALGGKKEILTEEQPTIDFAYACVVTVRDIAKGETFSEENLWVKRPGTGEVKAVHYDDLLGRKATMDISKNTQLKWNHAKD
;
A
#
# COMPACT_ATOMS: atom_id res chain seq x y z
N SER A 1 27.66 -10.05 15.58
CA SER A 1 27.82 -8.77 14.85
C SER A 1 28.71 -7.84 15.66
N SER A 2 29.52 -6.97 15.03
CA SER A 2 30.33 -5.95 15.72
C SER A 2 29.48 -4.87 16.43
N ILE A 3 28.19 -4.78 16.11
CA ILE A 3 27.23 -3.84 16.71
C ILE A 3 26.84 -4.28 18.14
N GLN A 4 26.74 -5.59 18.38
CA GLN A 4 26.18 -6.14 19.62
C GLN A 4 26.94 -5.71 20.89
N PRO A 5 28.29 -5.72 20.95
CA PRO A 5 29.02 -5.23 22.12
C PRO A 5 28.68 -3.78 22.50
N ALA A 6 28.48 -2.90 21.52
CA ALA A 6 28.10 -1.50 21.77
C ALA A 6 26.69 -1.40 22.36
N VAL A 7 25.74 -2.13 21.80
CA VAL A 7 24.36 -2.20 22.30
C VAL A 7 24.30 -2.75 23.73
N GLU A 8 25.07 -3.79 24.05
CA GLU A 8 25.11 -4.38 25.39
C GLU A 8 25.65 -3.40 26.45
N ILE A 9 26.61 -2.55 26.09
CA ILE A 9 27.08 -1.47 26.97
C ILE A 9 25.94 -0.50 27.27
N LEU A 10 25.20 -0.05 26.25
CA LEU A 10 24.09 0.89 26.39
C LEU A 10 22.94 0.30 27.21
N ARG A 11 22.56 -0.96 26.93
CA ARG A 11 21.55 -1.71 27.71
C ARG A 11 21.95 -1.84 29.17
N ARG A 12 23.20 -2.21 29.47
CA ARG A 12 23.71 -2.32 30.85
C ARG A 12 23.66 -0.98 31.60
N LYS A 13 23.91 0.12 30.88
CA LYS A 13 23.81 1.48 31.43
C LYS A 13 22.38 2.03 31.44
N LYS A 14 21.40 1.28 30.91
CA LYS A 14 19.98 1.63 30.81
C LYS A 14 19.77 2.98 30.11
N VAL A 15 20.55 3.25 29.07
CA VAL A 15 20.42 4.47 28.25
C VAL A 15 19.64 4.10 26.98
N PRO A 16 18.59 4.84 26.61
CA PRO A 16 17.91 4.63 25.34
C PRO A 16 18.87 4.88 24.18
N PHE A 17 18.68 4.16 23.07
CA PHE A 17 19.54 4.26 21.91
C PHE A 17 18.75 4.04 20.62
N SER A 18 19.36 4.48 19.53
CA SER A 18 18.93 4.20 18.16
C SER A 18 20.08 3.58 17.37
N LEU A 19 19.74 2.80 16.35
CA LEU A 19 20.71 2.20 15.43
C LEU A 19 20.43 2.69 14.02
N PHE A 20 21.45 3.28 13.40
CA PHE A 20 21.38 3.75 12.03
C PHE A 20 22.03 2.74 11.12
N HIS A 21 21.27 2.25 10.16
CA HIS A 21 21.88 1.63 9.00
C HIS A 21 22.58 2.71 8.17
N CYS A 22 23.77 2.42 7.69
CA CYS A 22 24.60 3.38 6.98
C CYS A 22 25.53 2.65 6.01
N THR A 23 25.83 3.31 4.90
CA THR A 23 26.92 2.93 4.00
C THR A 23 27.83 4.15 3.83
N SER A 24 29.08 4.02 4.26
CA SER A 24 30.06 5.12 4.25
C SER A 24 30.76 5.22 2.88
N MET A 25 29.99 5.64 1.86
CA MET A 25 30.48 5.99 0.52
C MET A 25 29.87 7.33 0.10
N TYR A 26 30.67 8.21 -0.50
CA TYR A 26 30.32 9.62 -0.71
C TYR A 26 30.55 10.01 -2.18
N PRO A 27 29.54 9.88 -3.07
CA PRO A 27 28.18 9.37 -2.83
C PRO A 27 28.10 7.84 -2.75
N THR A 28 27.04 7.36 -2.10
CA THR A 28 26.68 5.93 -2.07
C THR A 28 25.80 5.59 -3.29
N PRO A 29 26.23 4.67 -4.18
CA PRO A 29 25.36 4.14 -5.23
C PRO A 29 24.15 3.41 -4.65
N TYR A 30 22.97 3.54 -5.28
CA TYR A 30 21.72 3.01 -4.73
C TYR A 30 21.76 1.50 -4.44
N GLU A 31 22.39 0.71 -5.32
CA GLU A 31 22.56 -0.74 -5.18
C GLU A 31 23.45 -1.15 -3.99
N LYS A 32 24.17 -0.20 -3.39
CA LYS A 32 25.00 -0.41 -2.20
C LYS A 32 24.34 0.04 -0.90
N VAL A 33 23.23 0.76 -0.97
CA VAL A 33 22.49 1.25 0.20
C VAL A 33 21.96 0.10 1.05
N ARG A 34 21.39 -0.95 0.44
CA ARG A 34 20.93 -2.18 1.13
C ARG A 34 19.91 -1.92 2.25
N LEU A 35 18.79 -1.28 1.94
CA LEU A 35 17.74 -0.96 2.93
C LEU A 35 17.19 -2.17 3.69
N GLY A 36 17.28 -3.39 3.14
CA GLY A 36 16.91 -4.62 3.84
C GLY A 36 17.69 -4.87 5.14
N ALA A 37 18.88 -4.28 5.30
CA ALA A 37 19.64 -4.35 6.55
C ALA A 37 18.90 -3.73 7.75
N LEU A 38 17.93 -2.84 7.52
CA LEU A 38 17.04 -2.35 8.58
C LEU A 38 16.20 -3.48 9.18
N LEU A 39 15.79 -4.48 8.38
CA LEU A 39 15.08 -5.67 8.89
C LEU A 39 16.02 -6.54 9.72
N ASP A 40 17.26 -6.74 9.28
CA ASP A 40 18.27 -7.48 10.04
C ASP A 40 18.53 -6.81 11.41
N LEU A 41 18.61 -5.47 11.43
CA LEU A 41 18.76 -4.70 12.68
C LEU A 41 17.51 -4.80 13.57
N GLN A 42 16.32 -4.76 12.98
CA GLN A 42 15.05 -4.90 13.71
C GLN A 42 14.94 -6.26 14.39
N GLU A 43 15.34 -7.33 13.70
CA GLU A 43 15.33 -8.70 14.23
C GLU A 43 16.37 -8.88 15.34
N ALA A 44 17.60 -8.39 15.13
CA ALA A 44 18.70 -8.55 16.09
C ALA A 44 18.56 -7.64 17.33
N PHE A 45 17.97 -6.46 17.18
CA PHE A 45 17.90 -5.43 18.21
C PHE A 45 16.48 -4.83 18.30
N PRO A 46 15.47 -5.62 18.72
CA PRO A 46 14.07 -5.21 18.66
C PRO A 46 13.69 -4.04 19.59
N ASP A 47 14.51 -3.74 20.59
CA ASP A 47 14.39 -2.60 21.51
C ASP A 47 15.00 -1.30 20.94
N ALA A 48 15.71 -1.37 19.82
CA ALA A 48 16.33 -0.21 19.20
C ALA A 48 15.33 0.58 18.34
N VAL A 49 15.37 1.91 18.42
CA VAL A 49 14.75 2.75 17.39
C VAL A 49 15.67 2.75 16.17
N LEU A 50 15.15 2.36 15.01
CA LEU A 50 15.97 2.29 13.80
C LEU A 50 16.00 3.63 13.04
N GLY A 51 17.11 3.89 12.38
CA GLY A 51 17.27 5.03 11.47
C GLY A 51 18.08 4.70 10.23
N LEU A 52 18.09 5.61 9.27
CA LEU A 52 18.99 5.58 8.10
C LEU A 52 19.85 6.84 8.12
N SER A 53 21.17 6.67 8.06
CA SER A 53 22.13 7.73 7.75
C SER A 53 22.59 7.54 6.30
N ASP A 54 22.19 8.46 5.43
CA ASP A 54 22.24 8.29 3.98
C ASP A 54 23.19 9.26 3.27
N HIS A 55 24.06 8.68 2.44
CA HIS A 55 25.02 9.39 1.61
C HIS A 55 24.75 9.21 0.10
N SER A 56 23.55 8.74 -0.27
CA SER A 56 23.14 8.66 -1.68
C SER A 56 22.73 10.04 -2.21
N ILE A 57 22.46 10.15 -3.51
CA ILE A 57 21.96 11.41 -4.08
C ILE A 57 20.44 11.51 -3.86
N GLY A 58 19.97 12.69 -3.44
CA GLY A 58 18.54 12.95 -3.21
C GLY A 58 17.96 12.20 -2.01
N ASN A 59 16.63 12.00 -2.04
CA ASN A 59 15.84 11.55 -0.89
C ASN A 59 15.25 10.13 -1.01
N TYR A 60 15.42 9.46 -2.15
CA TYR A 60 14.69 8.22 -2.45
C TYR A 60 14.93 7.11 -1.43
N THR A 61 16.18 6.96 -0.96
CA THR A 61 16.56 5.93 -0.01
C THR A 61 16.02 6.22 1.39
N CYS A 62 16.01 7.49 1.80
CA CYS A 62 15.36 7.93 3.03
C CYS A 62 13.86 7.65 3.03
N PHE A 63 13.17 7.92 1.92
CA PHE A 63 11.77 7.53 1.75
C PHE A 63 11.57 6.02 1.80
N GLY A 64 12.43 5.28 1.10
CA GLY A 64 12.41 3.82 1.06
C GLY A 64 12.72 3.15 2.40
N ALA A 65 13.43 3.81 3.32
CA ALA A 65 13.76 3.24 4.64
C ALA A 65 12.57 3.20 5.60
N ILE A 66 11.61 4.11 5.44
CA ILE A 66 10.43 4.24 6.31
C ILE A 66 9.61 2.93 6.38
N PRO A 67 9.22 2.28 5.24
CA PRO A 67 8.53 0.99 5.28
C PRO A 67 9.35 -0.14 5.92
N PHE A 68 10.68 -0.04 5.92
CA PHE A 68 11.56 -1.02 6.60
C PHE A 68 11.79 -0.72 8.08
N GLY A 69 11.01 0.18 8.68
CA GLY A 69 11.03 0.42 10.12
C GLY A 69 11.89 1.60 10.57
N ALA A 70 12.59 2.30 9.67
CA ALA A 70 13.31 3.51 10.06
C ALA A 70 12.35 4.58 10.61
N ARG A 71 12.74 5.22 11.71
CA ARG A 71 12.02 6.31 12.39
C ARG A 71 12.85 7.57 12.52
N ILE A 72 14.12 7.51 12.13
CA ILE A 72 15.02 8.66 12.06
C ILE A 72 15.72 8.62 10.70
N LEU A 73 15.72 9.75 9.99
CA LEU A 73 16.36 9.90 8.69
C LEU A 73 17.40 11.00 8.80
N GLU A 74 18.61 10.72 8.33
CA GLU A 74 19.74 11.65 8.37
C GLU A 74 20.33 11.79 6.96
N LYS A 75 20.52 13.06 6.57
CA LYS A 75 21.16 13.49 5.31
C LYS A 75 22.13 14.61 5.63
N HIS A 76 23.21 14.69 4.86
CA HIS A 76 23.98 15.91 4.79
C HIS A 76 23.11 17.02 4.18
N PHE A 77 23.28 18.24 4.67
CA PHE A 77 22.50 19.40 4.26
C PHE A 77 23.41 20.60 4.04
N THR A 78 23.12 21.40 3.02
CA THR A 78 23.75 22.70 2.82
C THR A 78 22.70 23.75 2.51
N SER A 79 22.91 24.98 2.97
CA SER A 79 22.10 26.13 2.55
C SER A 79 22.40 26.57 1.12
N ASP A 80 23.57 26.22 0.60
CA ASP A 80 24.06 26.64 -0.71
C ASP A 80 24.95 25.54 -1.33
N LEU A 81 24.54 25.03 -2.49
CA LEU A 81 25.26 23.98 -3.23
C LEU A 81 26.51 24.50 -3.94
N SER A 82 26.72 25.82 -3.99
CA SER A 82 27.93 26.42 -4.59
C SER A 82 29.13 26.44 -3.65
N TRP A 83 28.93 26.13 -2.36
CA TRP A 83 30.02 26.13 -1.38
C TRP A 83 30.99 24.97 -1.64
N ASP A 84 32.26 25.20 -1.27
CA ASP A 84 33.27 24.14 -1.32
C ASP A 84 33.15 23.23 -0.10
N GLY A 85 33.33 21.93 -0.31
CA GLY A 85 33.39 20.96 0.77
C GLY A 85 33.28 19.53 0.27
N PRO A 86 33.92 18.55 0.94
CA PRO A 86 33.93 17.16 0.50
C PRO A 86 32.54 16.53 0.49
N ASP A 87 31.62 17.01 1.33
CA ASP A 87 30.28 16.46 1.48
C ASP A 87 29.19 17.28 0.76
N ILE A 88 29.55 18.40 0.14
CA ILE A 88 28.60 19.21 -0.64
C ILE A 88 27.95 18.38 -1.77
N PRO A 89 28.68 17.53 -2.52
CA PRO A 89 28.08 16.73 -3.59
C PRO A 89 26.98 15.74 -3.15
N ILE A 90 26.92 15.40 -1.86
CA ILE A 90 25.92 14.48 -1.30
C ILE A 90 24.85 15.18 -0.45
N SER A 91 25.03 16.48 -0.23
CA SER A 91 24.15 17.29 0.61
C SER A 91 22.86 17.63 -0.12
N ILE A 92 21.75 17.64 0.61
CA ILE A 92 20.47 18.17 0.11
C ILE A 92 20.37 19.68 0.40
N ALA A 93 19.69 20.40 -0.48
CA ALA A 93 19.41 21.83 -0.35
C ALA A 93 18.10 22.09 0.44
N PRO A 94 17.75 23.35 0.77
CA PRO A 94 16.52 23.67 1.51
C PRO A 94 15.23 23.15 0.87
N SER A 95 15.09 23.19 -0.46
CA SER A 95 13.92 22.66 -1.16
C SER A 95 13.81 21.14 -1.00
N GLU A 96 14.92 20.43 -1.14
CA GLU A 96 14.98 18.97 -1.00
C GLU A 96 14.78 18.53 0.46
N LEU A 97 15.22 19.32 1.44
CA LEU A 97 14.90 19.07 2.85
C LEU A 97 13.40 19.24 3.12
N GLN A 98 12.76 20.27 2.55
CA GLN A 98 11.32 20.45 2.64
C GLN A 98 10.56 19.26 2.01
N GLU A 99 11.05 18.74 0.88
CA GLU A 99 10.53 17.53 0.26
C GLU A 99 10.72 16.31 1.16
N LEU A 100 11.90 16.15 1.78
CA LEU A 100 12.16 15.05 2.71
C LEU A 100 11.18 15.06 3.89
N ILE A 101 10.95 16.24 4.49
CA ILE A 101 10.01 16.40 5.62
C ILE A 101 8.59 16.06 5.19
N THR A 102 8.13 16.64 4.07
CA THR A 102 6.75 16.46 3.59
C THR A 102 6.51 15.01 3.15
N GLY A 103 7.43 14.46 2.36
CA GLY A 103 7.36 13.12 1.81
C GLY A 103 7.46 12.03 2.89
N SER A 104 8.37 12.19 3.86
CA SER A 104 8.51 11.21 4.95
C SER A 104 7.26 11.14 5.82
N LEU A 105 6.64 12.28 6.14
CA LEU A 105 5.37 12.31 6.89
C LEU A 105 4.23 11.67 6.09
N ALA A 106 4.13 11.96 4.79
CA ALA A 106 3.12 11.38 3.92
C ALA A 106 3.25 9.84 3.87
N ILE A 107 4.47 9.33 3.66
CA ILE A 107 4.76 7.89 3.64
C ILE A 107 4.43 7.27 4.99
N TYR A 108 4.91 7.86 6.10
CA TYR A 108 4.65 7.33 7.44
C TYR A 108 3.15 7.21 7.73
N LYS A 109 2.35 8.22 7.37
CA LYS A 109 0.88 8.17 7.50
C LYS A 109 0.25 7.09 6.62
N ALA A 110 0.79 6.87 5.43
CA ALA A 110 0.30 5.89 4.46
C ALA A 110 0.67 4.42 4.79
N LEU A 111 1.65 4.18 5.67
CA LEU A 111 2.07 2.81 6.03
C LEU A 111 1.04 2.04 6.87
N GLY A 112 0.20 2.74 7.61
CA GLY A 112 -0.77 2.11 8.50
C GLY A 112 -1.87 1.36 7.74
N GLY A 113 -2.62 0.53 8.46
CA GLY A 113 -3.79 -0.17 7.94
C GLY A 113 -3.52 -1.60 7.46
N LYS A 114 -4.54 -2.19 6.85
CA LYS A 114 -4.55 -3.56 6.32
C LYS A 114 -5.34 -3.58 5.02
N LYS A 115 -5.22 -4.66 4.24
CA LYS A 115 -6.05 -4.85 3.04
C LYS A 115 -7.48 -5.18 3.46
N GLU A 116 -8.27 -4.13 3.61
CA GLU A 116 -9.68 -4.14 4.00
C GLU A 116 -10.44 -3.19 3.08
N ILE A 117 -11.75 -3.38 2.93
CA ILE A 117 -12.60 -2.44 2.20
C ILE A 117 -12.86 -1.26 3.12
N LEU A 118 -12.56 -0.05 2.66
CA LEU A 118 -12.84 1.15 3.45
C LEU A 118 -14.32 1.52 3.32
N THR A 119 -14.90 2.05 4.39
CA THR A 119 -16.30 2.52 4.40
C THR A 119 -16.57 3.56 3.31
N GLU A 120 -15.56 4.37 3.00
CA GLU A 120 -15.54 5.43 2.01
C GLU A 120 -15.54 4.87 0.56
N GLU A 121 -15.21 3.59 0.37
CA GLU A 121 -15.29 2.93 -0.93
C GLU A 121 -16.71 2.52 -1.29
N GLN A 122 -17.67 2.50 -0.34
CA GLN A 122 -19.04 2.02 -0.57
C GLN A 122 -19.76 2.70 -1.75
N PRO A 123 -19.71 4.04 -1.94
CA PRO A 123 -20.33 4.68 -3.11
C PRO A 123 -19.72 4.20 -4.44
N THR A 124 -18.41 3.91 -4.44
CA THR A 124 -17.72 3.36 -5.60
C THR A 124 -18.13 1.91 -5.84
N ILE A 125 -18.28 1.10 -4.79
CA ILE A 125 -18.79 -0.28 -4.88
C ILE A 125 -20.21 -0.28 -5.48
N ASP A 126 -21.11 0.53 -4.92
CA ASP A 126 -22.50 0.63 -5.36
C ASP A 126 -22.61 1.02 -6.84
N PHE A 127 -21.76 1.93 -7.31
CA PHE A 127 -21.76 2.35 -8.71
C PHE A 127 -21.02 1.37 -9.64
N ALA A 128 -19.84 0.91 -9.25
CA ALA A 128 -18.89 0.25 -10.15
C ALA A 128 -19.04 -1.26 -10.21
N TYR A 129 -19.64 -1.90 -9.20
CA TYR A 129 -19.86 -3.35 -9.23
C TYR A 129 -21.01 -3.69 -10.16
N ALA A 130 -21.05 -4.92 -10.63
CA ALA A 130 -22.10 -5.40 -11.51
C ALA A 130 -23.06 -6.33 -10.76
N CYS A 131 -24.32 -6.30 -11.18
CA CYS A 131 -25.35 -7.24 -10.78
C CYS A 131 -25.82 -8.04 -12.00
N VAL A 132 -26.40 -9.21 -11.76
CA VAL A 132 -26.98 -10.02 -12.81
C VAL A 132 -28.25 -9.32 -13.33
N VAL A 133 -28.35 -9.19 -14.64
CA VAL A 133 -29.47 -8.56 -15.33
C VAL A 133 -29.97 -9.44 -16.47
N THR A 134 -31.24 -9.28 -16.82
CA THR A 134 -31.78 -9.83 -18.07
C THR A 134 -31.33 -9.00 -19.27
N VAL A 135 -31.01 -9.64 -20.40
CA VAL A 135 -30.67 -8.96 -21.68
C VAL A 135 -31.77 -9.04 -22.73
N ARG A 136 -32.82 -9.80 -22.43
CA ARG A 136 -34.10 -9.85 -23.16
C ARG A 136 -35.23 -10.16 -22.19
N ASP A 137 -36.46 -10.09 -22.67
CA ASP A 137 -37.61 -10.55 -21.89
C ASP A 137 -37.50 -12.07 -21.69
N ILE A 138 -37.89 -12.55 -20.50
CA ILE A 138 -37.84 -13.94 -20.07
C ILE A 138 -39.24 -14.33 -19.57
N ALA A 139 -39.80 -15.40 -20.10
CA ALA A 139 -41.12 -15.87 -19.70
C ALA A 139 -41.05 -16.72 -18.42
N LYS A 140 -42.15 -16.76 -17.66
CA LYS A 140 -42.29 -17.66 -16.51
C LYS A 140 -42.02 -19.10 -16.91
N GLY A 141 -41.13 -19.77 -16.16
CA GLY A 141 -40.72 -21.15 -16.38
C GLY A 141 -39.60 -21.33 -17.39
N GLU A 142 -39.19 -20.27 -18.09
CA GLU A 142 -38.03 -20.29 -18.98
C GLU A 142 -36.73 -20.47 -18.18
N THR A 143 -35.76 -21.19 -18.76
CA THR A 143 -34.46 -21.46 -18.16
C THR A 143 -33.51 -20.27 -18.35
N PHE A 144 -32.81 -19.88 -17.29
CA PHE A 144 -31.74 -18.89 -17.37
C PHE A 144 -30.50 -19.47 -18.06
N SER A 145 -29.94 -18.71 -18.99
CA SER A 145 -28.76 -19.07 -19.79
C SER A 145 -27.92 -17.83 -20.12
N GLU A 146 -26.75 -18.05 -20.72
CA GLU A 146 -25.88 -16.97 -21.20
C GLU A 146 -26.55 -16.09 -22.27
N GLU A 147 -27.57 -16.60 -22.96
CA GLU A 147 -28.29 -15.88 -24.00
C GLU A 147 -29.33 -14.90 -23.44
N ASN A 148 -29.76 -15.09 -22.19
CA ASN A 148 -30.81 -14.27 -21.58
C ASN A 148 -30.37 -13.53 -20.31
N LEU A 149 -29.23 -13.90 -19.72
CA LEU A 149 -28.60 -13.20 -18.61
C LEU A 149 -27.25 -12.57 -18.99
N TRP A 150 -26.95 -11.45 -18.35
CA TRP A 150 -25.63 -10.82 -18.37
C TRP A 150 -25.35 -10.13 -17.04
N VAL A 151 -24.20 -9.48 -16.89
CA VAL A 151 -23.88 -8.65 -15.73
C VAL A 151 -23.69 -7.19 -16.14
N LYS A 152 -24.35 -6.26 -15.44
CA LYS A 152 -24.24 -4.82 -15.69
C LYS A 152 -24.21 -4.05 -14.37
N ARG A 153 -23.59 -2.86 -14.41
CA ARG A 153 -23.70 -1.84 -13.35
C ARG A 153 -25.13 -1.27 -13.30
N PRO A 154 -25.55 -0.66 -12.17
CA PRO A 154 -24.82 -0.50 -10.91
C PRO A 154 -24.83 -1.78 -10.07
N GLY A 155 -24.00 -1.79 -9.03
CA GLY A 155 -23.82 -2.87 -8.08
C GLY A 155 -24.84 -2.87 -6.96
N THR A 156 -25.97 -2.17 -7.11
CA THR A 156 -27.02 -2.03 -6.09
C THR A 156 -28.06 -3.14 -6.12
N GLY A 157 -28.08 -3.97 -7.16
CA GLY A 157 -28.99 -5.11 -7.29
C GLY A 157 -28.70 -6.21 -6.27
N GLU A 158 -29.72 -7.00 -5.96
CA GLU A 158 -29.69 -8.06 -4.96
C GLU A 158 -28.74 -9.20 -5.37
N VAL A 159 -28.83 -9.66 -6.63
CA VAL A 159 -27.95 -10.69 -7.16
C VAL A 159 -26.70 -10.05 -7.78
N LYS A 160 -25.59 -10.11 -7.05
CA LYS A 160 -24.28 -9.61 -7.53
C LYS A 160 -23.74 -10.50 -8.66
N ALA A 161 -22.84 -9.94 -9.48
CA ALA A 161 -22.23 -10.66 -10.60
C ALA A 161 -21.52 -11.98 -10.20
N VAL A 162 -21.01 -12.08 -8.97
CA VAL A 162 -20.39 -13.32 -8.45
C VAL A 162 -21.36 -14.51 -8.42
N HIS A 163 -22.67 -14.25 -8.41
CA HIS A 163 -23.72 -15.25 -8.41
C HIS A 163 -24.30 -15.55 -9.80
N TYR A 164 -23.63 -15.09 -10.87
CA TYR A 164 -24.09 -15.32 -12.23
C TYR A 164 -24.23 -16.81 -12.55
N ASP A 165 -23.19 -17.59 -12.28
CA ASP A 165 -23.17 -19.03 -12.56
C ASP A 165 -24.19 -19.81 -11.70
N ASP A 166 -24.47 -19.33 -10.48
CA ASP A 166 -25.47 -19.92 -9.59
C ASP A 166 -26.88 -19.93 -10.20
N LEU A 167 -27.15 -19.01 -11.14
CA LEU A 167 -28.45 -18.85 -11.78
C LEU A 167 -28.60 -19.64 -13.08
N LEU A 168 -27.50 -20.01 -13.75
CA LEU A 168 -27.57 -20.72 -15.02
C LEU A 168 -28.24 -22.09 -14.81
N GLY A 169 -29.19 -22.43 -15.68
CA GLY A 169 -29.98 -23.67 -15.58
C GLY A 169 -31.21 -23.58 -14.66
N ARG A 170 -31.32 -22.58 -13.79
CA ARG A 170 -32.52 -22.33 -12.98
C ARG A 170 -33.66 -21.80 -13.84
N LYS A 171 -34.89 -21.85 -13.33
CA LYS A 171 -36.09 -21.39 -14.04
C LYS A 171 -36.66 -20.10 -13.46
N ALA A 172 -37.16 -19.24 -14.36
CA ALA A 172 -37.87 -18.03 -13.99
C ALA A 172 -39.17 -18.34 -13.24
N THR A 173 -39.39 -17.71 -12.09
CA THR A 173 -40.62 -17.89 -11.28
C THR A 173 -41.80 -17.05 -11.82
N MET A 174 -41.50 -16.05 -12.63
CA MET A 174 -42.42 -15.08 -13.22
C MET A 174 -41.88 -14.54 -14.54
N ASP A 175 -42.68 -13.76 -15.26
CA ASP A 175 -42.20 -13.01 -16.43
C ASP A 175 -41.27 -11.87 -15.98
N ILE A 176 -40.15 -11.68 -16.66
CA ILE A 176 -39.12 -10.69 -16.31
C ILE A 176 -38.74 -9.91 -17.57
N SER A 177 -38.92 -8.59 -17.53
CA SER A 177 -38.56 -7.72 -18.66
C SER A 177 -37.05 -7.59 -18.85
N LYS A 178 -36.63 -7.28 -20.07
CA LYS A 178 -35.25 -6.92 -20.44
C LYS A 178 -34.69 -5.79 -19.56
N ASN A 179 -33.38 -5.83 -19.28
CA ASN A 179 -32.64 -4.86 -18.46
C ASN A 179 -33.14 -4.78 -17.00
N THR A 180 -33.71 -5.88 -16.49
CA THR A 180 -34.10 -5.98 -15.08
C THR A 180 -32.96 -6.61 -14.29
N GLN A 181 -32.56 -5.99 -13.18
CA GLN A 181 -31.68 -6.64 -12.20
C GLN A 181 -32.40 -7.81 -11.56
N LEU A 182 -31.77 -8.98 -11.56
CA LEU A 182 -32.33 -10.16 -10.94
C LEU A 182 -32.33 -10.05 -9.42
N LYS A 183 -33.36 -10.67 -8.84
CA LYS A 183 -33.55 -10.91 -7.40
C LYS A 183 -33.63 -12.41 -7.17
N TRP A 184 -33.34 -12.89 -5.97
CA TRP A 184 -33.34 -14.33 -5.71
C TRP A 184 -34.71 -14.96 -5.92
N ASN A 185 -35.78 -14.23 -5.64
CA ASN A 185 -37.15 -14.70 -5.85
C ASN A 185 -37.55 -14.86 -7.33
N HIS A 186 -36.75 -14.35 -8.29
CA HIS A 186 -36.97 -14.55 -9.72
C HIS A 186 -36.54 -15.95 -10.19
N ALA A 187 -35.74 -16.67 -9.39
CA ALA A 187 -35.20 -17.98 -9.76
C ALA A 187 -35.67 -19.08 -8.82
N LYS A 188 -35.95 -20.25 -9.39
CA LYS A 188 -36.16 -21.51 -8.66
C LYS A 188 -35.43 -22.65 -9.36
N ASP A 189 -35.18 -23.72 -8.62
CA ASP A 189 -34.64 -24.96 -9.16
C ASP A 189 -35.55 -25.57 -10.25
#